data_AF-A0A380DRV9-F1
#
_entry.id   AF-A0A380DRV9-F1
#
_cell.length_a   1.000
_cell.length_b   1.000
_cell.length_c   1.000
_cell.angle_alpha   90.00
_cell.angle_beta   90.00
_cell.angle_gamma   90.00
#
_symmetry.space_group_name_H-M   'P 1'
#
loop_
_entity.id
_entity.type
_entity.pdbx_description
1 polymer ?
#
loop_
_entity_poly.entity_id
_entity_poly.type
_entity_poly.pdbx_seq_one_letter_code
_entity_poly.pdbx_strand_id
1 'polypeptide(L)' 'MLEAQFFTDTGQHRDKNEDAGGIFYNQTNQQLLVLCDGMGGHKAGEVASKFVTDELKSRFEAENLIERTSS' A
#
# COMPACT_ATOMS: atom_id res chain seq x y z
N MET A 1 -9.95 -15.30 0.13
CA MET A 1 -9.61 -13.89 0.42
C MET A 1 -9.58 -13.71 1.91
N LEU A 2 -8.64 -12.92 2.42
CA LEU A 2 -8.55 -12.65 3.85
C LEU A 2 -9.48 -11.48 4.19
N GLU A 3 -10.18 -11.59 5.31
CA GLU A 3 -10.81 -10.44 5.93
C GLU A 3 -9.70 -9.52 6.45
N ALA A 4 -9.57 -8.33 5.86
CA ALA A 4 -8.51 -7.40 6.18
C ALA A 4 -9.08 -5.98 6.28
N GLN A 5 -8.53 -5.21 7.21
CA GLN A 5 -8.87 -3.81 7.44
C GLN A 5 -7.56 -3.03 7.64
N PHE A 6 -7.49 -1.82 7.11
CA PHE A 6 -6.33 -0.94 7.28
C PHE A 6 -6.70 0.19 8.23
N PHE A 7 -5.87 0.37 9.26
CA PHE A 7 -6.00 1.45 10.24
C PHE A 7 -4.68 2.22 10.28
N THR A 8 -4.76 3.53 10.42
CA THR A 8 -3.59 4.39 10.57
C THR A 8 -3.93 5.54 11.52
N ASP A 9 -2.95 5.95 12.32
CA ASP A 9 -3.06 7.03 13.30
C ASP A 9 -1.74 7.80 13.35
N THR A 10 -1.83 9.13 13.38
CA THR A 10 -0.63 10.00 13.46
C THR A 10 0.10 9.86 14.80
N GLY A 11 -0.59 9.45 15.85
CA GLY A 11 -0.12 9.49 17.22
C GLY A 11 -0.05 10.91 17.78
N GLN A 12 0.46 11.03 19.01
CA GLN A 12 0.52 12.29 19.76
C GLN A 12 1.83 13.07 19.61
N HIS A 13 2.84 12.48 18.97
CA HIS A 13 4.23 12.96 19.00
C HIS A 13 4.80 13.34 17.63
N ARG A 14 3.98 13.24 16.56
CA ARG A 14 4.38 13.58 15.18
C ARG A 14 3.44 14.64 14.62
N ASP A 15 3.99 15.57 13.85
CA ASP A 15 3.23 16.63 13.19
C ASP A 15 2.42 16.12 11.99
N LYS A 16 2.92 15.07 11.33
CA LYS A 16 2.31 14.44 10.16
C LYS A 16 2.38 12.93 10.27
N ASN A 17 1.34 12.28 9.76
CA ASN A 17 1.37 10.85 9.54
C ASN A 17 2.14 10.58 8.25
N GLU A 18 3.29 9.92 8.39
CA GLU A 18 4.13 9.52 7.25
C GLU A 18 3.84 8.08 6.83
N ASP A 19 2.89 7.41 7.48
CA ASP A 19 2.43 6.08 7.08
C ASP A 19 1.42 6.18 5.93
N ALA A 20 1.55 5.26 4.97
CA ALA A 20 0.59 5.07 3.89
C ALA A 20 0.38 3.57 3.66
N GLY A 21 -0.81 3.18 3.20
CA GLY A 21 -1.10 1.78 2.97
C GLY A 21 -2.52 1.55 2.49
N GLY A 22 -2.85 0.30 2.27
CA GLY A 22 -4.17 -0.07 1.79
C GLY A 22 -4.29 -1.54 1.42
N ILE A 23 -5.50 -1.87 0.99
CA ILE A 23 -5.89 -3.19 0.52
C ILE A 23 -6.35 -3.01 -0.93
N PHE A 24 -5.65 -3.63 -1.86
CA PHE A 24 -5.88 -3.47 -3.29
C PHE A 24 -6.26 -4.80 -3.92
N TYR A 25 -6.95 -4.70 -5.05
CA TYR A 25 -7.51 -5.83 -5.78
C TYR A 25 -7.17 -5.66 -7.26
N ASN A 26 -6.67 -6.72 -7.89
CA ASN A 26 -6.41 -6.71 -9.33
C ASN A 26 -7.65 -7.18 -10.13
N GLN A 27 -7.52 -7.28 -11.46
CA GLN A 27 -8.63 -7.65 -12.34
C GLN A 27 -9.17 -9.07 -12.11
N THR A 28 -8.40 -9.92 -11.43
CA THR A 28 -8.74 -11.32 -11.12
C THR A 28 -9.17 -11.50 -9.67
N ASN A 29 -9.42 -10.40 -8.94
CA ASN A 29 -9.72 -10.38 -7.51
C ASN A 29 -8.65 -11.13 -6.69
N GLN A 30 -7.37 -10.97 -7.00
CA GLN A 30 -6.29 -11.28 -6.06
C GLN A 30 -6.10 -10.09 -5.11
N GLN A 31 -5.72 -10.37 -3.87
CA GLN A 31 -5.62 -9.36 -2.80
C GLN A 31 -4.15 -8.98 -2.58
N LEU A 32 -3.86 -7.68 -2.56
CA LEU A 32 -2.57 -7.13 -2.17
C LEU A 32 -2.74 -6.25 -0.92
N LEU A 33 -1.92 -6.49 0.09
CA LEU A 33 -1.87 -5.69 1.32
C LEU A 33 -0.57 -4.88 1.29
N VAL A 34 -0.67 -3.56 1.43
CA VAL A 34 0.49 -2.65 1.39
C VAL A 34 0.53 -1.80 2.66
N LEU A 35 1.71 -1.68 3.25
CA LEU A 35 2.01 -0.75 4.33
C LEU A 35 3.40 -0.15 4.08
N CYS A 36 3.50 1.17 4.11
CA CYS A 36 4.70 1.95 3.87
C CYS A 36 4.87 2.96 5.01
N ASP A 37 5.96 2.88 5.76
CA ASP A 37 6.39 3.87 6.76
C ASP A 37 7.37 4.85 6.08
N GLY A 38 6.97 6.11 5.97
CA GLY A 38 7.84 7.16 5.49
C GLY A 38 8.92 7.48 6.52
N MET A 39 10.19 7.27 6.17
CA MET A 39 11.30 7.52 7.10
C MET A 39 11.33 8.98 7.58
N GLY A 40 10.93 9.20 8.84
CA GLY A 40 10.99 10.50 9.49
C GLY A 40 12.40 11.03 9.69
N GLY A 41 12.58 12.34 9.52
CA GLY A 41 13.87 13.04 9.62
C GLY A 41 14.43 13.50 8.26
N HIS A 42 13.85 13.05 7.16
CA HIS A 42 14.09 13.59 5.82
C HIS A 42 12.86 14.41 5.37
N LYS A 43 13.06 15.44 4.53
CA LYS A 43 11.93 16.18 3.97
C LYS A 43 11.05 15.23 3.16
N ALA A 44 9.74 15.29 3.38
CA ALA A 44 8.71 14.66 2.56
C ALA A 44 8.55 13.12 2.72
N GLY A 45 8.69 12.58 3.94
CA GLY A 45 8.43 11.17 4.23
C GLY A 45 7.02 10.72 3.86
N GLU A 46 6.02 11.60 4.06
CA GLU A 46 4.63 11.39 3.66
C GLU A 46 4.45 11.31 2.14
N VAL A 47 5.30 12.03 1.38
CA VAL A 47 5.24 12.02 -0.09
C VAL A 47 5.84 10.71 -0.61
N ALA A 48 6.92 10.24 -0.01
CA ALA A 48 7.56 8.99 -0.41
C ALA A 48 6.67 7.77 -0.13
N SER A 49 6.11 7.66 1.08
CA SER A 49 5.24 6.54 1.44
C SER A 49 3.96 6.53 0.59
N LYS A 50 3.36 7.71 0.35
CA LYS A 50 2.21 7.84 -0.54
C LYS A 50 2.55 7.48 -1.99
N PHE A 51 3.66 7.98 -2.52
CA PHE A 51 4.08 7.69 -3.91
C PHE A 51 4.24 6.18 -4.15
N VAL A 52 4.92 5.48 -3.23
CA VAL A 52 5.11 4.03 -3.34
C VAL A 52 3.77 3.30 -3.25
N THR A 53 2.90 3.69 -2.33
CA THR A 53 1.56 3.09 -2.17
C THR A 53 0.70 3.29 -3.42
N ASP A 54 0.68 4.50 -3.98
CA ASP A 54 -0.10 4.83 -5.17
C ASP A 54 0.43 4.08 -6.41
N GLU A 55 1.75 3.95 -6.57
CA GLU A 55 2.32 3.19 -7.69
C GLU A 55 2.09 1.69 -7.57
N LEU A 56 2.22 1.11 -6.37
CA LEU A 56 1.90 -0.29 -6.14
C LEU A 56 0.42 -0.58 -6.43
N LYS A 57 -0.47 0.31 -5.97
CA LYS A 57 -1.89 0.26 -6.30
C LYS A 57 -2.10 0.28 -7.80
N SER A 58 -1.59 1.29 -8.50
CA SER A 58 -1.83 1.47 -9.94
C SER A 58 -1.32 0.28 -10.75
N ARG A 59 -0.15 -0.26 -10.40
CA ARG A 59 0.41 -1.44 -11.08
C ARG A 59 -0.43 -2.66 -10.81
N PHE A 60 -0.78 -2.91 -9.55
CA PHE A 60 -1.54 -4.10 -9.16
C PHE A 60 -2.97 -4.09 -9.71
N GLU A 61 -3.67 -2.96 -9.69
CA GLU A 61 -5.02 -2.83 -10.28
C GLU A 61 -5.01 -3.07 -11.81
N ALA A 62 -3.90 -2.75 -12.49
CA ALA A 62 -3.73 -3.01 -13.91
C ALA A 62 -3.36 -4.47 -14.24
N GLU A 63 -2.92 -5.27 -13.26
CA GLU A 63 -2.55 -6.67 -13.47
C GLU A 63 -3.77 -7.56 -13.75
N ASN A 64 -3.58 -8.50 -14.67
CA ASN A 64 -4.58 -9.52 -15.02
C ASN A 64 -3.97 -10.94 -15.02
N LEU A 65 -2.82 -11.10 -14.36
CA LEU A 65 -2.14 -12.38 -14.31
C LEU A 65 -2.90 -13.34 -13.39
N ILE A 66 -3.35 -14.46 -13.96
CA ILE A 66 -3.52 -15.71 -13.23
C ILE A 66 -2.33 -16.56 -13.65
N GLU A 67 -1.27 -16.61 -12.84
CA GLU A 67 -0.27 -17.67 -13.03
C GLU A 67 -0.94 -19.01 -12.69
N ARG A 68 -1.52 -19.65 -13.69
CA ARG A 68 -1.64 -21.10 -13.68
C ARG A 68 -0.27 -21.62 -14.07
N THR A 69 0.57 -21.91 -13.09
CA THR A 69 1.72 -22.79 -13.33
C THR A 69 1.15 -24.15 -13.73
N SER A 70 1.00 -24.35 -15.04
CA SER A 70 0.69 -25.63 -15.63
C SER A 70 1.96 -26.46 -15.68
N SER A 71 1.94 -27.53 -14.88
CA SER A 71 2.70 -28.79 -15.05
C SER A 71 4.19 -28.76 -14.72
#